data_AF-A0A369K618-F1
#
_entry.id   AF-A0A369K618-F1
#
_cell.length_a   1.000
_cell.length_b   1.000
_cell.length_c   1.000
_cell.angle_alpha   90.00
_cell.angle_beta   90.00
_cell.angle_gamma   90.00
#
_symmetry.space_group_name_H-M   'P 1'
#
loop_
_entity.id
_entity.type
_entity.pdbx_description
1 polymer ?
#
loop_
_entity_poly.entity_id
_entity_poly.type
_entity_poly.pdbx_seq_one_letter_code
_entity_poly.pdbx_strand_id
1 'polypeptide(L)'
;MMAADQLSDIFIASALLHFIDHRRDVLGRAHGDDKPTTSYAISSTKKRFLDMILLAIMAAFVIAGIVVGTVVVHSVSNPIVAFKVSAVLYHVYIAFYIVIILNVTLSAFFLWRSLSREVALAEHITRVILKHIVPLLIMRVLFKFCVDITTSVSSSLEINLDALGLVEAIVECITYAAVLYMSLSLARPVAPNPIGPKEEY
;
A
#
# COMPACT_ATOMS: atom_id res chain seq x y z
N MET A 1 -12.57 16.61 -0.25
CA MET A 1 -11.16 16.36 -0.65
C MET A 1 -10.74 14.89 -0.50
N MET A 2 -11.27 14.12 0.47
CA MET A 2 -10.90 12.71 0.73
C MET A 2 -10.82 11.73 -0.46
N ALA A 3 -11.66 11.87 -1.48
CA ALA A 3 -11.83 10.83 -2.49
C ALA A 3 -10.57 10.55 -3.34
N ALA A 4 -9.82 11.60 -3.70
CA ALA A 4 -8.65 11.48 -4.57
C ALA A 4 -7.48 10.78 -3.86
N ASP A 5 -7.29 11.09 -2.58
CA ASP A 5 -6.22 10.50 -1.76
C ASP A 5 -6.52 9.02 -1.48
N GLN A 6 -7.78 8.70 -1.19
CA GLN A 6 -8.25 7.32 -1.00
C GLN A 6 -8.07 6.45 -2.25
N LEU A 7 -8.33 7.01 -3.44
CA LEU A 7 -8.09 6.32 -4.70
C LEU A 7 -6.59 6.11 -4.96
N SER A 8 -5.78 7.12 -4.68
CA SER A 8 -4.32 7.04 -4.83
C SER A 8 -3.72 5.92 -3.97
N ASP A 9 -4.25 5.73 -2.75
CA ASP A 9 -3.86 4.64 -1.85
C ASP A 9 -4.20 3.26 -2.43
N ILE A 10 -5.39 3.11 -3.03
CA ILE A 10 -5.79 1.88 -3.73
C ILE A 10 -4.86 1.61 -4.91
N PHE A 11 -4.54 2.62 -5.72
CA PHE A 11 -3.65 2.46 -6.88
C PHE A 11 -2.24 2.03 -6.46
N ILE A 12 -1.68 2.66 -5.42
CA ILE A 12 -0.35 2.29 -4.90
C ILE A 12 -0.37 0.86 -4.36
N ALA A 13 -1.36 0.50 -3.55
CA ALA A 13 -1.48 -0.85 -3.02
C ALA A 13 -1.65 -1.90 -4.12
N SER A 14 -2.51 -1.63 -5.11
CA SER A 14 -2.73 -2.49 -6.27
C SER A 14 -1.45 -2.67 -7.10
N ALA A 15 -0.72 -1.58 -7.35
CA ALA A 15 0.53 -1.62 -8.10
C ALA A 15 1.58 -2.47 -7.37
N LEU A 16 1.72 -2.30 -6.05
CA LEU A 16 2.65 -3.07 -5.23
C LEU A 16 2.28 -4.55 -5.17
N LEU A 17 1.00 -4.89 -4.96
CA LEU A 17 0.53 -6.27 -4.95
C LEU A 17 0.74 -6.96 -6.31
N HIS A 18 0.35 -6.29 -7.40
CA HIS A 18 0.59 -6.79 -8.76
C HIS A 18 2.09 -6.99 -9.03
N PHE A 19 2.93 -6.06 -8.58
CA PHE A 19 4.37 -6.17 -8.76
C PHE A 19 4.96 -7.35 -7.98
N ILE A 20 4.59 -7.52 -6.71
CA ILE A 20 5.01 -8.65 -5.86
C ILE A 20 4.58 -9.97 -6.50
N ASP A 21 3.34 -10.04 -7.01
CA ASP A 21 2.79 -11.22 -7.67
C ASP A 21 3.51 -11.55 -8.98
N HIS A 22 3.76 -10.55 -9.84
CA HIS A 22 4.55 -10.70 -11.05
C HIS A 22 5.96 -11.24 -10.75
N ARG A 23 6.62 -10.70 -9.72
CA ARG A 23 7.95 -11.18 -9.31
C ARG A 23 7.89 -12.61 -8.79
N ARG A 24 6.85 -12.98 -8.04
CA ARG A 24 6.64 -14.36 -7.57
C ARG A 24 6.52 -15.34 -8.76
N ASP A 25 5.80 -14.96 -9.81
CA ASP A 25 5.65 -15.77 -11.01
C ASP A 25 6.95 -15.95 -11.79
N VAL A 26 7.71 -14.86 -12.00
CA VAL A 26 9.00 -14.91 -12.68
C VAL A 26 9.95 -15.86 -11.96
N LEU A 27 9.95 -15.86 -10.63
CA LEU A 27 10.79 -16.75 -9.81
C LEU A 27 10.32 -18.20 -9.84
N GLY A 28 9.01 -18.43 -9.81
CA GLY A 28 8.43 -19.77 -9.95
C GLY A 28 8.84 -20.43 -11.26
N ARG A 29 8.89 -19.65 -12.36
CA ARG A 29 9.33 -20.13 -13.68
C ARG A 29 10.84 -20.35 -13.78
N ALA A 30 11.65 -19.53 -13.10
CA ALA A 30 13.11 -19.65 -13.13
C ALA A 30 13.64 -20.91 -12.41
N HIS A 31 12.85 -21.50 -11.51
CA HIS A 31 13.22 -22.69 -10.74
C HIS A 31 13.15 -24.02 -11.49
N GLY A 32 12.87 -24.01 -12.81
CA GLY A 32 12.88 -25.23 -13.63
C GLY A 32 11.77 -26.23 -13.30
N ASP A 33 10.84 -25.86 -12.42
CA ASP A 33 9.61 -26.61 -12.17
C ASP A 33 8.68 -26.35 -13.37
N ASP A 34 8.84 -27.13 -14.45
CA ASP A 34 7.94 -27.15 -15.62
C ASP A 34 6.47 -27.45 -15.22
N LYS A 35 6.25 -27.81 -13.96
CA LYS A 35 4.96 -27.73 -13.29
C LYS A 35 5.16 -26.95 -12.00
N PRO A 36 4.42 -25.85 -11.77
CA PRO A 36 4.41 -25.25 -10.45
C PRO A 36 3.95 -26.34 -9.49
N THR A 37 4.80 -26.75 -8.54
CA THR A 37 4.42 -27.66 -7.45
C THR A 37 3.01 -27.25 -6.98
N THR A 38 2.05 -28.16 -7.08
CA THR A 38 0.60 -27.88 -6.96
C THR A 38 0.27 -27.08 -5.70
N SER A 39 1.05 -27.25 -4.63
CA SER A 39 1.00 -26.46 -3.41
C SER A 39 1.30 -24.95 -3.61
N TYR A 40 2.35 -24.61 -4.36
CA TYR A 40 2.70 -23.22 -4.69
C TYR A 40 1.68 -22.59 -5.65
N ALA A 41 1.19 -23.32 -6.65
CA ALA A 41 0.18 -22.83 -7.59
C ALA A 41 -1.17 -22.52 -6.90
N ILE A 42 -1.62 -23.43 -6.03
CA ILE A 42 -2.87 -23.27 -5.28
C ILE A 42 -2.73 -22.16 -4.23
N SER A 43 -1.58 -22.05 -3.55
CA SER A 43 -1.28 -20.94 -2.64
C SER A 43 -1.25 -19.59 -3.38
N SER A 44 -0.67 -19.53 -4.57
CA SER A 44 -0.60 -18.30 -5.39
C SER A 44 -1.99 -17.85 -5.84
N THR A 45 -2.81 -18.77 -6.36
CA THR A 45 -4.17 -18.46 -6.84
C THR A 45 -5.08 -17.97 -5.72
N LYS A 46 -5.05 -18.64 -4.54
CA LYS A 46 -5.81 -18.22 -3.36
C LYS A 46 -5.38 -16.83 -2.87
N LYS A 47 -4.08 -16.53 -2.90
CA LYS A 47 -3.55 -15.22 -2.52
C LYS A 47 -3.99 -14.11 -3.48
N ARG A 48 -3.90 -14.34 -4.80
CA ARG A 48 -4.40 -13.40 -5.81
C ARG A 48 -5.88 -13.11 -5.63
N PHE A 49 -6.67 -14.16 -5.38
CA PHE A 49 -8.09 -14.01 -5.14
C PHE A 49 -8.38 -13.16 -3.89
N LEU A 50 -7.65 -13.40 -2.79
CA LEU A 50 -7.74 -12.57 -1.59
C LEU A 50 -7.36 -11.11 -1.88
N ASP A 51 -6.28 -10.87 -2.62
CA ASP A 51 -5.81 -9.52 -2.97
C ASP A 51 -6.84 -8.76 -3.82
N MET A 52 -7.42 -9.42 -4.83
CA MET A 52 -8.49 -8.86 -5.63
C MET A 52 -9.74 -8.55 -4.80
N ILE A 53 -10.13 -9.43 -3.88
CA ILE A 53 -11.27 -9.18 -2.99
C ILE A 53 -11.01 -7.98 -2.09
N LEU A 54 -9.84 -7.91 -1.45
CA LEU A 54 -9.50 -6.81 -0.54
C LEU A 54 -9.51 -5.47 -1.28
N LEU A 55 -8.89 -5.41 -2.47
CA LEU A 55 -8.90 -4.21 -3.30
C LEU A 55 -10.31 -3.86 -3.79
N ALA A 56 -11.11 -4.84 -4.22
CA ALA A 56 -12.48 -4.61 -4.67
C ALA A 56 -13.38 -4.09 -3.54
N ILE A 57 -13.27 -4.64 -2.33
CA ILE A 57 -14.00 -4.17 -1.15
C ILE A 57 -13.60 -2.73 -0.83
N MET A 58 -12.30 -2.42 -0.82
CA MET A 58 -11.84 -1.06 -0.55
C MET A 58 -12.31 -0.08 -1.63
N ALA A 59 -12.22 -0.44 -2.91
CA ALA A 59 -12.70 0.39 -4.01
C ALA A 59 -14.22 0.62 -3.95
N ALA A 60 -15.00 -0.44 -3.71
CA ALA A 60 -16.45 -0.33 -3.52
C ALA A 60 -16.79 0.58 -2.34
N PHE A 61 -16.04 0.48 -1.24
CA PHE A 61 -16.22 1.33 -0.07
C PHE A 61 -15.90 2.80 -0.38
N VAL A 62 -14.80 3.10 -1.07
CA VAL A 62 -14.46 4.47 -1.48
C VAL A 62 -15.53 5.04 -2.42
N ILE A 63 -16.01 4.27 -3.39
CA ILE A 63 -17.10 4.69 -4.30
C ILE A 63 -18.37 4.97 -3.49
N ALA A 64 -18.76 4.08 -2.58
CA ALA A 64 -19.91 4.29 -1.70
C ALA A 64 -19.73 5.53 -0.83
N GLY A 65 -18.53 5.76 -0.28
CA GLY A 65 -18.19 6.95 0.50
C GLY A 65 -18.30 8.24 -0.31
N ILE A 66 -17.89 8.23 -1.58
CA ILE A 66 -18.06 9.36 -2.51
C ILE A 66 -19.55 9.62 -2.75
N VAL A 67 -20.34 8.58 -3.06
CA VAL A 67 -21.78 8.71 -3.29
C VAL A 67 -22.47 9.24 -2.03
N VAL A 68 -22.20 8.66 -0.86
CA VAL A 68 -22.77 9.13 0.41
C VAL A 68 -22.33 10.56 0.70
N GLY A 69 -21.05 10.89 0.52
CA GLY A 69 -20.54 12.25 0.72
C GLY A 69 -21.25 13.27 -0.15
N THR A 70 -21.44 12.99 -1.45
CA THR A 70 -22.18 13.87 -2.36
C THR A 70 -23.65 14.01 -1.97
N VAL A 71 -24.33 12.90 -1.68
CA VAL A 71 -25.74 12.91 -1.28
C VAL A 71 -25.95 13.65 0.03
N VAL A 72 -25.08 13.41 1.03
CA VAL A 72 -25.16 14.03 2.35
C VAL A 72 -24.90 15.53 2.27
N VAL A 73 -23.89 15.97 1.51
CA VAL A 73 -23.59 17.39 1.30
C VAL A 73 -24.76 18.14 0.65
N HIS A 74 -25.49 17.51 -0.26
CA HIS A 74 -26.60 18.15 -0.97
C HIS A 74 -27.97 17.98 -0.30
N SER A 75 -28.15 16.96 0.52
CA SER A 75 -29.48 16.58 1.06
C SER A 75 -29.64 16.82 2.56
N VAL A 76 -28.53 16.95 3.30
CA VAL A 76 -28.56 17.14 4.76
C VAL A 76 -28.30 18.60 5.10
N SER A 77 -29.33 19.29 5.59
CA SER A 77 -29.22 20.69 6.01
C SER A 77 -28.42 20.90 7.30
N ASN A 78 -28.22 19.83 8.09
CA ASN A 78 -27.47 19.90 9.34
C ASN A 78 -25.98 19.54 9.14
N PRO A 79 -25.06 20.51 9.22
CA PRO A 79 -23.64 20.28 8.98
C PRO A 79 -22.98 19.35 10.00
N ILE A 80 -23.52 19.26 11.23
CA ILE A 80 -23.00 18.37 12.28
C ILE A 80 -23.24 16.91 11.90
N VAL A 81 -24.41 16.61 11.32
CA VAL A 81 -24.74 15.25 10.86
C VAL A 81 -23.86 14.87 9.68
N ALA A 82 -23.66 15.79 8.73
CA ALA A 82 -22.76 15.58 7.60
C ALA A 82 -21.32 15.30 8.04
N PHE A 83 -20.81 16.05 9.01
CA PHE A 83 -19.48 15.83 9.59
C PHE A 83 -19.35 14.45 10.25
N LYS A 84 -20.32 14.04 11.07
CA LYS A 84 -20.30 12.72 11.73
C LYS A 84 -20.31 11.56 10.74
N VAL A 85 -21.11 11.65 9.67
CA VAL A 85 -21.14 10.61 8.63
C VAL A 85 -19.78 10.53 7.92
N SER A 86 -19.18 11.68 7.59
CA SER A 86 -17.85 11.72 6.99
C SER A 86 -16.77 11.11 7.89
N ALA A 87 -16.81 11.38 9.20
CA ALA A 87 -15.88 10.82 10.16
C ALA A 87 -16.01 9.28 10.25
N VAL A 88 -17.24 8.75 10.33
CA VAL A 88 -17.48 7.30 10.34
C VAL A 88 -16.95 6.62 9.07
N LEU A 89 -17.17 7.23 7.90
CA LEU A 89 -16.64 6.70 6.65
C LEU A 89 -15.10 6.69 6.63
N TYR A 90 -14.47 7.71 7.20
CA TYR A 90 -13.02 7.79 7.31
C TYR A 90 -12.43 6.73 8.27
N HIS A 91 -13.06 6.50 9.42
CA HIS A 91 -12.67 5.42 10.35
C HIS A 91 -12.62 4.05 9.66
N VAL A 92 -13.69 3.73 8.93
CA VAL A 92 -13.80 2.45 8.22
C VAL A 92 -12.77 2.37 7.08
N TYR A 93 -12.55 3.47 6.37
CA TYR A 93 -11.50 3.57 5.35
C TYR A 93 -10.11 3.25 5.93
N ILE A 94 -9.74 3.87 7.04
CA ILE A 94 -8.43 3.65 7.69
C ILE A 94 -8.27 2.19 8.11
N ALA A 95 -9.32 1.58 8.67
CA ALA A 95 -9.28 0.16 9.05
C ALA A 95 -8.97 -0.75 7.85
N PHE A 96 -9.63 -0.54 6.71
CA PHE A 96 -9.33 -1.30 5.48
C PHE A 96 -7.94 -1.01 4.94
N TYR A 97 -7.51 0.25 4.98
CA TYR A 97 -6.18 0.64 4.51
C TYR A 97 -5.07 -0.03 5.33
N ILE A 98 -5.21 -0.09 6.66
CA ILE A 98 -4.30 -0.84 7.55
C ILE A 98 -4.18 -2.30 7.11
N VAL A 99 -5.32 -2.97 6.88
CA VAL A 99 -5.34 -4.39 6.47
C VAL A 99 -4.61 -4.61 5.15
N ILE A 100 -4.80 -3.71 4.18
CA ILE A 100 -4.15 -3.80 2.88
C ILE A 100 -2.64 -3.57 2.98
N ILE A 101 -2.19 -2.58 3.75
CA ILE A 101 -0.76 -2.34 3.94
C ILE A 101 -0.08 -3.49 4.69
N LEU A 102 -0.74 -4.09 5.69
CA LEU A 102 -0.25 -5.31 6.34
C LEU A 102 -0.13 -6.47 5.34
N ASN A 103 -1.14 -6.66 4.47
CA ASN A 103 -1.11 -7.68 3.43
C ASN A 103 0.04 -7.45 2.43
N VAL A 104 0.26 -6.22 1.97
CA VAL A 104 1.41 -5.84 1.12
C VAL A 104 2.73 -6.16 1.83
N THR A 105 2.84 -5.77 3.11
CA THR A 105 4.05 -5.97 3.93
C THR A 105 4.39 -7.45 4.08
N LEU A 106 3.40 -8.27 4.46
CA LEU A 106 3.57 -9.71 4.62
C LEU A 106 3.95 -10.36 3.29
N SER A 107 3.29 -9.97 2.20
CA SER A 107 3.57 -10.51 0.86
C SER A 107 5.00 -10.19 0.41
N ALA A 108 5.45 -8.95 0.60
CA ALA A 108 6.81 -8.53 0.31
C ALA A 108 7.85 -9.24 1.20
N PHE A 109 7.55 -9.42 2.49
CA PHE A 109 8.42 -10.12 3.43
C PHE A 109 8.59 -11.60 3.08
N PHE A 110 7.49 -12.31 2.80
CA PHE A 110 7.56 -13.71 2.40
C PHE A 110 8.30 -13.89 1.07
N LEU A 111 8.07 -12.99 0.11
CA LEU A 111 8.81 -12.98 -1.15
C LEU A 111 10.31 -12.74 -0.94
N TRP A 112 10.68 -11.80 -0.06
CA TRP A 112 12.08 -11.53 0.29
C TRP A 112 12.74 -12.75 0.95
N ARG A 113 12.04 -13.41 1.88
CA ARG A 113 12.55 -14.61 2.56
C ARG A 113 12.77 -15.79 1.61
N SER A 114 11.93 -15.96 0.58
CA SER A 114 12.19 -16.95 -0.48
C SER A 114 13.38 -16.53 -1.34
N LEU A 115 13.50 -15.24 -1.67
CA LEU A 115 14.53 -14.72 -2.56
C LEU A 115 15.94 -14.70 -1.99
N SER A 116 16.09 -14.44 -0.69
CA SER A 116 17.40 -14.36 -0.02
C SER A 116 18.18 -15.66 -0.06
N ARG A 117 17.57 -16.76 -0.53
CA ARG A 117 18.20 -18.06 -0.68
C ARG A 117 18.78 -18.31 -2.08
N GLU A 118 18.32 -17.62 -3.12
CA GLU A 118 18.41 -18.17 -4.49
C GLU A 118 18.85 -17.20 -5.60
N VAL A 119 18.60 -15.87 -5.56
CA VAL A 119 18.93 -14.98 -6.73
C VAL A 119 19.29 -13.52 -6.34
N ALA A 120 20.49 -13.06 -6.73
CA ALA A 120 21.04 -11.73 -6.40
C ALA A 120 20.32 -10.52 -7.06
N LEU A 121 19.78 -10.65 -8.28
CA LEU A 121 19.17 -9.51 -9.00
C LEU A 121 17.70 -9.29 -8.61
N ALA A 122 16.96 -10.36 -8.34
CA ALA A 122 15.61 -10.29 -7.81
C ALA A 122 15.57 -9.84 -6.34
N GLU A 123 16.71 -9.95 -5.66
CA GLU A 123 16.92 -9.44 -4.32
C GLU A 123 16.87 -7.90 -4.25
N HIS A 124 17.43 -7.17 -5.23
CA HIS A 124 17.54 -5.71 -5.14
C HIS A 124 16.17 -5.02 -5.07
N ILE A 125 15.26 -5.37 -5.98
CA ILE A 125 13.94 -4.77 -6.09
C ILE A 125 13.09 -5.07 -4.85
N THR A 126 13.02 -6.33 -4.45
CA THR A 126 12.23 -6.75 -3.26
C THR A 126 12.81 -6.13 -1.99
N ARG A 127 14.14 -5.96 -1.94
CA ARG A 127 14.83 -5.26 -0.86
C ARG A 127 14.50 -3.77 -0.84
N VAL A 128 14.39 -3.09 -1.98
CA VAL A 128 13.96 -1.67 -2.03
C VAL A 128 12.53 -1.53 -1.52
N ILE A 129 11.61 -2.40 -1.97
CA ILE A 129 10.23 -2.41 -1.49
C ILE A 129 10.20 -2.59 0.03
N LEU A 130 10.90 -3.60 0.56
CA LEU A 130 10.85 -3.95 1.98
C LEU A 130 11.60 -2.95 2.88
N LYS A 131 12.73 -2.38 2.42
CA LYS A 131 13.56 -1.49 3.23
C LYS A 131 13.17 -0.02 3.14
N HIS A 132 12.51 0.40 2.06
CA HIS A 132 12.21 1.81 1.82
C HIS A 132 10.72 2.06 1.68
N ILE A 133 10.03 1.35 0.79
CA ILE A 133 8.61 1.62 0.50
C ILE A 133 7.70 1.18 1.66
N VAL A 134 7.86 -0.05 2.15
CA VAL A 134 7.03 -0.60 3.24
C VAL A 134 7.12 0.23 4.53
N PRO A 135 8.31 0.62 5.03
CA PRO A 135 8.40 1.48 6.22
C PRO A 135 7.70 2.82 6.05
N LEU A 136 7.80 3.45 4.86
CA LEU A 136 7.09 4.69 4.57
C LEU A 136 5.57 4.51 4.61
N LEU A 137 5.06 3.42 4.02
CA LEU A 137 3.63 3.11 4.04
C LEU A 137 3.13 2.81 5.46
N ILE A 138 3.90 2.07 6.28
CA ILE A 138 3.58 1.81 7.68
C ILE A 138 3.56 3.12 8.48
N MET A 139 4.57 3.98 8.34
CA MET A 139 4.62 5.28 9.01
C MET A 139 3.41 6.14 8.64
N ARG A 140 3.01 6.12 7.37
CA ARG A 140 1.82 6.85 6.92
C ARG A 140 0.52 6.27 7.49
N VAL A 141 0.39 4.95 7.54
CA VAL A 141 -0.76 4.29 8.17
C VAL A 141 -0.85 4.66 9.65
N LEU A 142 0.26 4.64 10.38
CA LEU A 142 0.31 5.05 11.77
C LEU A 142 -0.08 6.52 11.94
N PHE A 143 0.42 7.40 11.06
CA PHE A 143 0.05 8.80 11.07
C PHE A 143 -1.45 9.01 10.85
N LYS A 144 -2.03 8.37 9.82
CA LYS A 144 -3.49 8.42 9.56
C LYS A 144 -4.28 7.92 10.75
N PHE A 145 -3.85 6.81 11.37
CA PHE A 145 -4.48 6.28 12.57
C PHE A 145 -4.40 7.23 13.77
N CYS A 146 -3.29 7.94 13.94
CA CYS A 146 -3.18 8.98 14.96
C CYS A 146 -4.13 10.15 14.69
N VAL A 147 -4.19 10.65 13.45
CA VAL A 147 -5.15 11.70 13.03
C VAL A 147 -6.59 11.25 13.31
N ASP A 148 -6.90 10.00 12.99
CA ASP A 148 -8.20 9.39 13.23
C ASP A 148 -8.60 9.44 14.71
N ILE A 149 -7.73 8.96 15.60
CA ILE A 149 -7.94 9.02 17.04
C ILE A 149 -8.08 10.47 17.52
N THR A 150 -7.17 11.36 17.08
CA THR A 150 -7.17 12.76 17.48
C THR A 150 -8.48 13.46 17.09
N THR A 151 -8.98 13.20 15.88
CA THR A 151 -10.25 13.76 15.41
C THR A 151 -11.46 13.14 16.11
N SER A 152 -11.44 11.84 16.45
CA SER A 152 -12.52 11.19 17.23
C SER A 152 -12.66 11.74 18.65
N VAL A 153 -11.56 12.08 19.30
CA VAL A 153 -11.53 12.51 20.71
C VAL A 153 -11.69 14.04 20.86
N SER A 154 -11.61 14.79 19.74
CA SER A 154 -11.60 16.25 19.69
C SER A 154 -12.77 16.97 20.37
N SER A 155 -13.85 16.28 20.75
CA SER A 155 -14.90 16.86 21.60
C SER A 155 -14.40 17.36 22.98
N SER A 156 -13.20 16.97 23.41
CA SER A 156 -12.60 17.38 24.70
C SER A 156 -11.31 18.22 24.60
N LEU A 157 -10.75 18.41 23.40
CA LEU A 157 -9.52 19.19 23.18
C LEU A 157 -9.74 20.23 22.08
N GLU A 158 -9.34 21.47 22.32
CA GLU A 158 -9.25 22.53 21.31
C GLU A 158 -8.12 22.21 20.31
N ILE A 159 -8.37 21.26 19.41
CA ILE A 159 -7.46 20.90 18.32
C ILE A 159 -7.78 21.79 17.13
N ASN A 160 -6.76 22.48 16.61
CA ASN A 160 -6.88 23.21 15.36
C ASN A 160 -6.93 22.21 14.19
N LEU A 161 -8.14 21.93 13.72
CA LEU A 161 -8.42 20.98 12.63
C LEU A 161 -7.80 21.42 11.29
N ASP A 162 -7.68 22.73 11.05
CA ASP A 162 -7.06 23.25 9.82
C ASP A 162 -5.55 22.97 9.81
N ALA A 163 -4.88 23.18 10.95
CA ALA A 163 -3.47 22.84 11.11
C ALA A 163 -3.26 21.32 10.98
N LEU A 164 -4.14 20.51 11.56
CA LEU A 164 -4.07 19.05 11.45
C LEU A 164 -4.22 18.57 10.00
N GLY A 165 -5.19 19.13 9.27
CA GLY A 165 -5.39 18.83 7.85
C GLY A 165 -4.22 19.26 6.96
N LEU A 166 -3.57 20.39 7.28
CA LEU A 166 -2.35 20.80 6.59
C LEU A 166 -1.20 19.82 6.81
N VAL A 167 -0.99 19.38 8.06
CA VAL A 167 0.05 18.39 8.38
C VAL A 167 -0.24 17.07 7.66
N GLU A 168 -1.50 16.64 7.61
CA GLU A 168 -1.89 15.45 6.84
C GLU A 168 -1.51 15.58 5.36
N ALA A 169 -1.90 16.67 4.70
CA ALA A 169 -1.57 16.90 3.30
C ALA A 169 -0.05 16.90 3.03
N ILE A 170 0.75 17.49 3.92
CA ILE A 170 2.21 17.50 3.83
C ILE A 170 2.77 16.08 3.91
N VAL A 171 2.33 15.30 4.91
CA VAL A 171 2.79 13.92 5.12
C VAL A 171 2.41 13.04 3.93
N GLU A 172 1.20 13.20 3.39
CA GLU A 172 0.75 12.48 2.19
C GLU A 172 1.59 12.83 0.97
N CYS A 173 1.79 14.12 0.69
CA CYS A 173 2.59 14.58 -0.44
C CYS A 173 4.02 14.04 -0.38
N ILE A 174 4.69 14.12 0.79
CA ILE A 174 6.05 13.60 0.98
C ILE A 174 6.08 12.09 0.77
N THR A 175 5.10 11.37 1.32
CA THR A 175 5.05 9.91 1.20
C THR A 175 4.85 9.48 -0.25
N TYR A 176 3.91 10.08 -0.96
CA TYR A 176 3.66 9.78 -2.37
C TYR A 176 4.86 10.11 -3.25
N ALA A 177 5.47 11.28 -3.06
CA ALA A 177 6.68 11.66 -3.78
C ALA A 177 7.83 10.68 -3.53
N ALA A 178 8.04 10.27 -2.28
CA ALA A 178 9.07 9.30 -1.92
C ALA A 178 8.81 7.91 -2.52
N VAL A 179 7.57 7.41 -2.45
CA VAL A 179 7.18 6.13 -3.07
C VAL A 179 7.40 6.16 -4.58
N LEU A 180 7.01 7.26 -5.24
CA LEU A 180 7.19 7.43 -6.68
C LEU A 180 8.67 7.50 -7.06
N TYR A 181 9.48 8.27 -6.33
CA TYR A 181 10.92 8.37 -6.53
C TYR A 181 11.64 7.02 -6.37
N MET A 182 11.29 6.26 -5.31
CA MET A 182 11.84 4.92 -5.09
C MET A 182 11.39 3.95 -6.19
N SER A 183 10.15 4.07 -6.67
CA SER A 183 9.62 3.25 -7.76
C SER A 183 10.32 3.53 -9.09
N LEU A 184 10.68 4.78 -9.38
CA LEU A 184 11.49 5.13 -10.56
C LEU A 184 12.90 4.52 -10.48
N SER A 185 13.44 4.37 -9.27
CA SER A 185 14.73 3.71 -9.06
C SER A 185 14.68 2.20 -9.33
N LEU A 186 13.50 1.56 -9.20
CA LEU A 186 13.29 0.15 -9.57
C LEU A 186 13.39 -0.09 -11.09
N ALA A 187 13.17 0.94 -11.90
CA ALA A 187 13.25 0.85 -13.37
C ALA A 187 14.68 0.94 -13.91
N ARG A 188 15.66 1.34 -13.08
CA ARG A 188 17.05 1.41 -13.52
C ARG A 188 17.63 -0.01 -13.62
N PRO A 189 18.23 -0.39 -14.76
CA PRO A 189 18.93 -1.66 -14.86
C PRO A 189 20.07 -1.67 -13.82
N VAL A 190 20.11 -2.72 -12.99
CA VAL A 190 21.26 -2.99 -12.15
C VAL A 190 22.43 -3.20 -13.11
N ALA A 191 23.44 -2.32 -13.04
CA ALA A 191 24.65 -2.49 -13.83
C ALA A 191 25.14 -3.93 -13.63
N PRO A 192 25.43 -4.68 -14.70
CA PRO A 192 25.94 -6.04 -14.56
C PRO A 192 27.14 -5.95 -13.62
N ASN A 193 27.08 -6.74 -12.55
CA ASN A 193 28.20 -6.90 -11.65
C ASN A 193 29.40 -7.21 -12.57
N PRO A 194 30.51 -6.47 -12.51
CA PRO A 194 31.67 -6.84 -13.29
C PRO A 194 32.04 -8.24 -12.81
N ILE A 195 31.69 -9.24 -13.61
CA ILE A 195 32.33 -10.54 -13.61
C ILE A 195 33.71 -10.24 -14.18
N GLY A 196 34.52 -9.53 -13.38
CA GLY A 196 35.94 -9.49 -13.58
C GLY A 196 36.42 -10.89 -13.25
N PRO A 197 37.17 -11.56 -14.14
CA PRO A 197 37.90 -12.74 -13.72
C PRO A 197 38.73 -12.33 -12.52
N LYS A 198 38.57 -13.05 -11.40
CA LYS A 198 39.65 -13.16 -10.42
C LYS A 198 40.70 -14.10 -11.05
N GLU A 199 41.39 -13.62 -12.07
CA GLU A 199 42.68 -14.15 -12.50
C GLU A 199 43.73 -13.27 -11.80
N GLU A 200 44.28 -13.78 -10.71
CA GLU A 200 45.63 -14.35 -10.64
C GLU A 200 46.69 -13.24 -10.55
N TYR A 201 47.18 -13.00 -9.32
CA TYR A 201 48.60 -13.11 -8.93
C TYR A 201 48.70 -13.22 -7.40
#